data_AF-A0A2H5X4V6-F1
#
_entry.id   AF-A0A2H5X4V6-F1
#
_cell.length_a   1.000
_cell.length_b   1.000
_cell.length_c   1.000
_cell.angle_alpha   90.00
_cell.angle_beta   90.00
_cell.angle_gamma   90.00
#
_symmetry.space_group_name_H-M   'P 1'
#
loop_
_entity.id
_entity.type
_entity.pdbx_description
1 polymer ?
#
loop_
_entity_poly.entity_id
_entity_poly.type
_entity_poly.pdbx_seq_one_letter_code
_entity_poly.pdbx_strand_id
1 'polypeptide(L)' 'MAWEISWKIDRSDVQRAIQRAELLRRWESNTLPVVAGKDITQGARRMAQQSGVLVVLDTLVVDGANLASQE' A
#
# COMPACT_ATOMS: atom_id res chain seq x y z
N MET A 1 9.86 6.17 3.45
CA MET A 1 8.71 5.50 2.80
C MET A 1 9.24 4.67 1.64
N ALA A 2 8.67 3.49 1.41
CA ALA A 2 8.99 2.63 0.26
C ALA A 2 7.77 2.57 -0.65
N TRP A 3 7.92 3.07 -1.88
CA TRP A 3 6.80 3.26 -2.80
C TRP A 3 6.78 2.19 -3.87
N GLU A 4 5.61 1.61 -4.13
CA GLU A 4 5.29 0.93 -5.37
C GLU A 4 4.19 1.71 -6.10
N ILE A 5 4.44 2.01 -7.38
CA ILE A 5 3.53 2.80 -8.20
C ILE A 5 3.12 1.97 -9.41
N SER A 6 1.82 1.73 -9.58
CA SER A 6 1.26 1.00 -10.71
C SER A 6 -0.05 1.63 -11.17
N TRP A 7 -0.43 1.45 -12.44
CA TRP A 7 -1.72 1.98 -12.91
C TRP A 7 -2.90 1.34 -12.16
N LYS A 8 -2.85 0.02 -12.00
CA LYS A 8 -3.80 -0.76 -11.22
C LYS A 8 -3.04 -1.59 -10.20
N ILE A 9 -3.26 -1.29 -8.93
CA ILE A 9 -2.59 -1.93 -7.80
C ILE A 9 -3.14 -3.35 -7.60
N ASP A 10 -2.24 -4.32 -7.61
CA ASP A 10 -2.53 -5.71 -7.28
C ASP A 10 -1.80 -6.20 -6.01
N ARG A 11 -2.00 -7.47 -5.65
CA ARG A 11 -1.39 -8.07 -4.45
C ARG A 11 0.14 -8.06 -4.52
N SER A 12 0.71 -8.18 -5.71
CA SER A 12 2.16 -8.18 -5.91
C SER A 12 2.77 -6.80 -5.64
N ASP A 13 2.06 -5.72 -6.00
CA ASP A 13 2.46 -4.35 -5.65
C ASP A 13 2.53 -4.16 -4.13
N VAL A 14 1.49 -4.60 -3.41
CA VAL A 14 1.42 -4.51 -1.95
C VAL A 14 2.56 -5.31 -1.31
N GLN A 15 2.77 -6.54 -1.75
CA GLN A 15 3.85 -7.39 -1.25
C GLN A 15 5.23 -6.76 -1.50
N ARG A 16 5.44 -6.20 -2.70
CA ARG A 16 6.68 -5.48 -3.05
C ARG A 16 6.92 -4.26 -2.17
N ALA A 17 5.89 -3.49 -1.85
CA ALA A 17 6.00 -2.33 -0.96
C ALA A 17 6.39 -2.75 0.47
N ILE A 18 5.77 -3.82 0.98
CA ILE A 18 6.08 -4.41 2.30
C ILE A 18 7.54 -4.86 2.35
N GLN A 19 7.96 -5.70 1.40
CA GLN A 19 9.32 -6.24 1.36
C GLN A 19 10.39 -5.13 1.28
N ARG A 20 10.14 -4.08 0.49
CA ARG A 20 11.04 -2.92 0.40
C ARG A 20 11.08 -2.12 1.70
N ALA A 21 9.93 -1.91 2.36
CA ALA A 21 9.90 -1.23 3.65
C ALA A 21 10.65 -2.02 4.73
N GLU A 22 10.48 -3.34 4.78
CA GLU A 22 11.21 -4.22 5.70
C GLU A 22 12.71 -4.18 5.48
N LEU A 23 13.17 -4.20 4.23
CA LEU A 23 14.59 -4.08 3.90
C LEU A 23 15.17 -2.76 4.44
N LEU A 24 14.46 -1.65 4.27
CA LEU A 24 14.91 -0.34 4.74
C LEU A 24 14.84 -0.20 6.26
N ARG A 25 13.89 -0.84 6.93
CA ARG A 25 13.79 -0.86 8.40
C ARG A 25 15.00 -1.50 9.06
N ARG A 26 15.66 -2.45 8.39
CA ARG A 26 16.92 -3.04 8.88
C ARG A 26 18.05 -2.02 9.05
N TRP A 27 17.94 -0.85 8.43
CA TRP A 27 18.94 0.23 8.50
C TRP A 27 18.46 1.38 9.41
N GLU A 28 17.80 1.04 10.52
CA GLU A 28 17.28 1.96 11.55
C GLU A 28 16.29 3.02 11.04
N SER A 29 15.71 2.84 9.85
CA SER A 29 14.70 3.74 9.30
C SER A 29 13.28 3.34 9.71
N ASN A 30 12.46 4.30 10.15
CA ASN A 30 11.02 4.06 10.34
C ASN A 30 10.26 4.11 9.00
N THR A 31 10.59 3.19 8.09
CA THR A 31 10.04 3.22 6.73
C THR A 31 8.62 2.65 6.68
N LEU A 32 7.68 3.46 6.18
CA LEU A 32 6.32 3.03 5.86
C LEU A 32 6.23 2.44 4.43
N PRO A 33 5.56 1.28 4.23
CA PRO A 33 5.21 0.77 2.91
C PRO A 33 4.06 1.57 2.29
N VAL A 34 4.16 1.88 0.99
CA VAL A 34 3.20 2.74 0.29
C VAL A 34 2.85 2.20 -1.09
N VAL A 35 1.56 1.99 -1.25
CA VAL A 35 0.70 1.85 -2.44
C VAL A 35 0.42 3.10 -3.26
N ALA A 36 0.70 3.21 -4.58
CA ALA A 36 0.10 4.30 -5.37
C ALA A 36 -0.38 3.87 -6.76
N GLY A 37 -1.57 4.33 -7.16
CA GLY A 37 -2.14 3.99 -8.46
C GLY A 37 -3.47 4.68 -8.77
N LYS A 38 -4.08 4.34 -9.90
CA LYS A 38 -5.40 4.85 -10.30
C LYS A 38 -6.54 3.97 -9.81
N ASP A 39 -6.31 2.66 -9.76
CA ASP A 39 -7.28 1.67 -9.32
C ASP A 39 -6.60 0.62 -8.41
N ILE A 40 -7.38 -0.12 -7.64
CA ILE A 40 -6.90 -1.18 -6.77
C ILE A 40 -7.80 -2.42 -6.84
N THR A 41 -7.19 -3.59 -6.98
CA THR A 41 -7.93 -4.85 -6.90
C THR A 41 -8.45 -5.09 -5.48
N GLN A 42 -9.59 -5.77 -5.33
CA GLN A 42 -10.12 -6.14 -4.01
C GLN A 42 -9.13 -6.99 -3.19
N GLY A 43 -8.36 -7.84 -3.87
CA GLY A 43 -7.30 -8.64 -3.26
C GLY A 43 -6.16 -7.80 -2.67
N ALA A 44 -5.76 -6.74 -3.36
CA ALA A 44 -4.75 -5.80 -2.89
C ALA A 44 -5.27 -4.92 -1.76
N ARG A 45 -6.53 -4.43 -1.87
CA ARG A 45 -7.18 -3.62 -0.83
C ARG A 45 -7.21 -4.35 0.53
N ARG A 46 -7.67 -5.60 0.55
CA ARG A 46 -7.69 -6.42 1.78
C ARG A 46 -6.30 -6.62 2.37
N MET A 47 -5.31 -6.92 1.53
CA MET A 47 -3.94 -7.12 1.98
C MET A 47 -3.34 -5.83 2.55
N ALA A 48 -3.54 -4.69 1.87
CA ALA A 48 -3.06 -3.39 2.34
C ALA A 48 -3.66 -3.02 3.70
N GLN A 49 -4.96 -3.25 3.92
CA GLN A 49 -5.62 -3.06 5.22
C GLN A 49 -5.00 -3.95 6.30
N GLN A 50 -4.85 -5.26 6.02
CA GLN A 50 -4.34 -6.23 7.00
C GLN A 50 -2.87 -5.99 7.37
N SER A 51 -2.08 -5.41 6.45
CA SER A 51 -0.64 -5.21 6.61
C SER A 51 -0.25 -3.77 6.94
N GLY A 52 -1.21 -2.85 7.12
CA GLY A 52 -0.91 -1.44 7.43
C GLY A 52 -0.15 -0.71 6.32
N VAL A 53 -0.47 -1.00 5.06
CA VAL A 53 0.12 -0.34 3.90
C VAL A 53 -0.68 0.91 3.55
N LEU A 54 0.00 2.05 3.46
CA LEU A 54 -0.62 3.30 3.03
C LEU A 54 -1.01 3.20 1.56
N VAL A 55 -2.25 3.54 1.20
CA VAL A 55 -2.71 3.49 -0.20
C VAL A 55 -3.02 4.90 -0.70
N VAL A 56 -2.53 5.25 -1.88
CA VAL A 56 -2.83 6.50 -2.60
C VAL A 56 -3.53 6.14 -3.90
N LEU A 57 -4.80 6.54 -4.05
CA LEU A 57 -5.61 6.30 -5.24
C LEU A 57 -6.05 7.60 -5.88
N ASP A 58 -5.74 7.80 -7.16
CA ASP A 58 -6.21 8.95 -7.94
C ASP A 58 -6.07 10.29 -7.18
N THR A 59 -4.91 10.48 -6.51
CA THR A 59 -4.53 11.60 -5.63
C THR A 59 -5.07 11.60 -4.19
N LEU A 60 -5.94 10.67 -3.82
CA LEU A 60 -6.50 10.55 -2.47
C LEU A 60 -5.69 9.57 -1.62
N VAL A 61 -5.30 9.99 -0.41
CA VAL A 61 -4.75 9.08 0.60
C VAL A 61 -5.91 8.33 1.24
N VAL A 62 -5.87 7.01 1.13
CA VAL A 62 -6.88 6.11 1.70
C VAL A 62 -6.26 5.35 2.86
N ASP A 63 -6.61 5.75 4.09
CA ASP A 63 -6.25 5.03 5.31
C ASP A 63 -7.15 3.79 5.51
N GLY A 64 -6.67 2.81 6.26
CA GLY A 64 -7.35 1.55 6.60
C GLY A 64 -8.76 1.73 7.15
N ALA A 65 -9.04 2.82 7.87
CA ALA A 65 -10.36 3.16 8.38
C ALA A 65 -11.38 3.52 7.27
N ASN A 66 -10.93 4.07 6.14
CA ASN A 66 -11.80 4.51 5.03
C ASN A 66 -11.90 3.48 3.88
N LEU A 67 -11.17 2.37 3.95
CA LEU A 67 -11.19 1.34 2.92
C LEU A 67 -12.43 0.42 2.98
N ALA A 68 -13.18 0.45 4.09
CA ALA A 68 -14.40 -0.33 4.32
C ALA A 68 -15.71 0.40 3.96
N SER A 69 -15.65 1.69 3.62
CA SER A 69 -16.84 2.54 3.45
C SER A 69 -17.23 2.78 1.99
N GLN A 70 -16.65 2.03 1.06
CA GLN A 70 -17.03 2.07 -0.36
C GLN A 70 -17.44 0.66 -0.80
N GLU A 71 -18.59 0.22 -0.30
CA GLU A 71 -19.45 -0.77 -0.96
C GLU A 71 -20.39 -0.05 -1.94
#